data_AF-A0AA41UFJ5-F1
#
_entry.id   AF-A0AA41UFJ5-F1
#
_cell.length_a   1.000
_cell.length_b   1.000
_cell.length_c   1.000
_cell.angle_alpha   90.00
_cell.angle_beta   90.00
_cell.angle_gamma   90.00
#
_symmetry.space_group_name_H-M   'P 1'
#
loop_
_entity.id
_entity.type
_entity.pdbx_description
1 polymer ?
#
loop_
_entity_poly.entity_id
_entity_poly.type
_entity_poly.pdbx_seq_one_letter_code
_entity_poly.pdbx_strand_id
1 'polypeptide(L)'
;MQSEFFAKVFGDKEDPRRRLEVIFGGVAPSAGPPPAARMWATTVLARAGIDPVSNDLAAITCLRRAQPRLTLRAATYLAKDAAVR
;
A
#
# COMPACT_ATOMS: atom_id res chain seq x y z
N MET A 1 7.46 -27.39 -9.60
CA MET A 1 6.69 -26.30 -10.25
C MET A 1 6.11 -25.43 -9.15
N GLN A 2 6.66 -24.22 -9.02
CA GLN A 2 6.11 -22.98 -8.45
C GLN A 2 5.08 -23.02 -7.29
N SER A 3 5.39 -22.24 -6.23
CA SER A 3 4.44 -21.47 -5.41
C SER A 3 4.10 -21.91 -3.97
N GLU A 4 5.06 -22.37 -3.16
CA GLU A 4 4.84 -22.44 -1.69
C GLU A 4 5.85 -21.61 -0.86
N PHE A 5 6.86 -21.03 -1.51
CA PHE A 5 7.91 -20.24 -0.84
C PHE A 5 7.54 -18.78 -0.54
N PHE A 6 6.48 -18.22 -1.16
CA PHE A 6 6.11 -16.82 -0.95
C PHE A 6 5.21 -16.57 0.27
N ALA A 7 4.74 -17.63 0.94
CA ALA A 7 3.77 -17.51 2.04
C ALA A 7 4.40 -17.54 3.46
N LYS A 8 5.72 -17.70 3.63
CA LYS A 8 6.29 -17.98 4.96
C LYS A 8 7.59 -17.27 5.38
N VAL A 9 8.28 -16.47 4.54
CA VAL A 9 9.68 -16.05 4.86
C VAL A 9 9.99 -14.53 4.74
N PHE A 10 9.02 -13.61 4.64
CA PHE A 10 9.33 -12.17 4.78
C PHE A 10 8.35 -11.40 5.68
N GLY A 11 8.48 -11.67 6.98
CA GLY A 11 8.49 -10.61 8.00
C GLY A 11 7.16 -9.97 8.36
N ASP A 12 6.25 -10.72 8.98
CA ASP A 12 4.98 -10.24 9.57
C ASP A 12 5.16 -9.35 10.83
N LYS A 13 6.26 -8.59 10.94
CA LYS A 13 6.53 -7.65 12.04
C LYS A 13 7.05 -6.29 11.60
N GLU A 14 7.19 -6.04 10.30
CA GLU A 14 7.62 -4.72 9.84
C GLU A 14 6.42 -3.76 9.82
N ASP A 15 6.50 -2.68 10.60
CA ASP A 15 5.50 -1.63 10.63
C ASP A 15 5.24 -1.11 9.19
N PRO A 16 3.99 -1.16 8.69
CA PRO A 16 3.67 -0.70 7.35
C PRO A 16 4.03 0.79 7.18
N ARG A 17 4.04 1.57 8.26
CA ARG A 17 4.51 2.96 8.28
C ARG A 17 5.99 3.04 7.93
N ARG A 18 6.88 2.33 8.65
CA ARG A 18 8.32 2.27 8.33
C ARG A 18 8.57 1.82 6.90
N ARG A 19 7.83 0.82 6.43
CA ARG A 19 7.93 0.36 5.04
C ARG A 19 7.62 1.49 4.05
N LEU A 20 6.57 2.26 4.31
CA LEU A 20 6.18 3.39 3.48
C LEU A 20 7.18 4.54 3.57
N GLU A 21 7.76 4.81 4.74
CA GLU A 21 8.83 5.80 4.92
C GLU A 21 10.09 5.44 4.10
N VAL A 22 10.47 4.15 4.09
CA VAL A 22 11.60 3.65 3.28
C VAL A 22 11.33 3.75 1.78
N ILE A 23 10.10 3.49 1.34
CA ILE A 23 9.75 3.44 -0.09
C ILE A 23 9.50 4.85 -0.67
N PHE A 24 8.76 5.69 0.06
CA PHE A 24 8.29 6.98 -0.43
C PHE A 24 9.03 8.17 0.18
N GLY A 25 9.83 7.95 1.23
CA GLY A 25 10.45 9.03 1.99
C GLY A 25 9.44 9.78 2.86
N GLY A 26 9.98 10.51 3.83
CA GLY A 26 9.20 11.32 4.77
C GLY A 26 8.80 10.56 6.04
N VAL A 27 8.58 11.31 7.13
CA VAL A 27 8.18 10.76 8.42
C VAL A 27 6.67 10.54 8.42
N ALA A 28 6.23 9.34 8.82
CA ALA A 28 4.82 9.07 9.00
C ALA A 28 4.29 9.89 10.19
N PRO A 29 3.22 10.70 10.03
CA PRO A 29 2.59 11.35 11.17
C PRO A 29 1.99 10.30 12.12
N SER A 30 1.87 10.60 13.41
CA SER A 30 1.27 9.69 14.41
C SER A 30 -0.13 9.19 14.00
N ALA A 31 -0.83 9.97 13.16
CA ALA A 31 -2.19 9.73 12.71
C ALA A 31 -2.31 9.39 11.20
N GLY A 32 -1.39 8.62 10.61
CA GLY A 32 -1.62 8.12 9.24
C GLY A 32 -0.40 7.59 8.48
N PRO A 33 -0.58 7.20 7.20
CA PRO A 33 0.54 6.96 6.29
C PRO A 33 1.30 8.26 5.99
N PRO A 34 2.57 8.17 5.55
CA PRO A 34 3.32 9.33 5.08
C PRO A 34 2.55 10.09 3.99
N PRO A 35 2.57 11.44 3.99
CA PRO A 35 1.83 12.23 3.01
C PRO A 35 2.26 11.93 1.57
N ALA A 36 3.54 11.61 1.34
CA ALA A 36 4.06 11.20 0.05
C ALA A 36 3.44 9.88 -0.44
N ALA A 37 3.35 8.88 0.44
CA ALA A 37 2.71 7.60 0.12
C ALA A 37 1.21 7.76 -0.15
N ARG A 38 0.54 8.67 0.59
CA ARG A 38 -0.87 8.99 0.39
C ARG A 38 -1.13 9.65 -0.97
N MET A 39 -0.39 10.71 -1.29
CA MET A 39 -0.51 11.40 -2.58
C MET A 39 -0.24 10.45 -3.75
N TRP A 40 0.79 9.61 -3.62
CA TRP A 40 1.10 8.59 -4.61
C TRP A 40 -0.05 7.59 -4.78
N ALA A 41 -0.61 7.06 -3.69
CA ALA A 41 -1.71 6.10 -3.75
C ALA A 41 -2.95 6.70 -4.43
N THR A 42 -3.34 7.93 -4.05
CA THR A 42 -4.44 8.65 -4.71
C THR A 42 -4.17 8.85 -6.20
N THR A 43 -2.95 9.22 -6.58
CA THR A 43 -2.59 9.43 -7.99
C THR A 43 -2.66 8.13 -8.80
N VAL A 44 -2.18 7.02 -8.25
CA VAL A 44 -2.22 5.71 -8.91
C VAL A 44 -3.65 5.23 -9.10
N LEU A 45 -4.48 5.33 -8.05
CA LEU A 45 -5.89 4.91 -8.11
C LEU A 45 -6.69 5.80 -9.06
N ALA A 46 -6.49 7.12 -9.03
CA ALA A 46 -7.14 8.05 -9.94
C ALA A 46 -6.76 7.78 -11.41
N ARG A 47 -5.49 7.49 -11.69
CA ARG A 47 -5.03 7.12 -13.04
C ARG A 47 -5.62 5.80 -13.53
N ALA A 48 -5.85 4.86 -12.62
CA ALA A 48 -6.47 3.58 -12.93
C ALA A 48 -8.01 3.65 -12.98
N GLY A 49 -8.63 4.77 -12.60
CA GLY A 49 -10.08 4.89 -12.47
C GLY A 49 -10.67 3.97 -11.40
N ILE A 50 -9.88 3.61 -10.39
CA ILE A 50 -10.30 2.68 -9.33
C ILE A 50 -10.75 3.47 -8.12
N ASP A 51 -12.00 3.26 -7.73
CA ASP A 51 -12.53 3.78 -6.48
C ASP A 51 -12.21 2.79 -5.32
N PRO A 52 -11.42 3.21 -4.31
CA PRO A 52 -11.02 2.36 -3.19
C PRO A 52 -12.18 2.05 -2.22
N VAL A 53 -13.25 2.83 -2.22
CA VAL A 53 -14.46 2.57 -1.40
C VAL A 53 -15.26 1.42 -1.99
N SER A 54 -15.42 1.42 -3.30
CA SER A 54 -16.20 0.42 -4.03
C SER A 54 -15.43 -0.87 -4.29
N ASN A 55 -14.10 -0.80 -4.48
CA ASN A 55 -13.28 -1.95 -4.86
C ASN A 55 -11.91 -1.98 -4.15
N ASP A 56 -11.90 -2.40 -2.88
CA ASP A 56 -10.69 -2.48 -2.05
C ASP A 56 -9.62 -3.42 -2.65
N LEU A 57 -10.03 -4.60 -3.13
CA LEU A 57 -9.10 -5.58 -3.72
C LEU A 57 -8.47 -5.07 -5.03
N ALA A 58 -9.26 -4.36 -5.85
CA ALA A 58 -8.75 -3.74 -7.07
C ALA A 58 -7.75 -2.64 -6.73
N ALA A 59 -8.04 -1.82 -5.70
CA ALA A 59 -7.13 -0.79 -5.22
C ALA A 59 -5.82 -1.38 -4.68
N ILE A 60 -5.88 -2.41 -3.84
CA ILE A 60 -4.70 -3.11 -3.31
C ILE A 60 -3.86 -3.70 -4.45
N THR A 61 -4.51 -4.36 -5.40
CA THR A 61 -3.82 -4.99 -6.54
C THR A 61 -3.16 -3.94 -7.44
N CYS A 62 -3.85 -2.83 -7.70
CA CYS A 62 -3.32 -1.71 -8.46
C CYS A 62 -2.08 -1.10 -7.79
N LEU A 63 -2.17 -0.81 -6.48
CA LEU A 63 -1.05 -0.26 -5.71
C LEU A 63 0.16 -1.22 -5.71
N ARG A 64 -0.05 -2.53 -5.54
CA ARG A 64 1.04 -3.52 -5.59
C ARG A 64 1.63 -3.69 -6.98
N ARG A 65 0.84 -3.54 -8.04
CA ARG A 65 1.35 -3.55 -9.43
C ARG A 65 2.18 -2.30 -9.73
N ALA A 66 1.73 -1.14 -9.25
CA ALA A 66 2.42 0.13 -9.44
C ALA A 66 3.71 0.23 -8.60
N GLN A 67 3.75 -0.41 -7.44
CA GLN A 67 4.96 -0.50 -6.60
C GLN A 67 5.18 -1.94 -6.12
N PRO A 68 6.00 -2.74 -6.82
CA PRO A 68 6.27 -4.13 -6.46
C PRO A 68 6.95 -4.30 -5.10
N ARG A 69 7.66 -3.27 -4.60
CA ARG A 69 8.29 -3.28 -3.28
C ARG A 69 7.31 -3.09 -2.11
N LEU A 70 6.05 -2.75 -2.43
CA LEU A 70 4.98 -2.56 -1.47
C LEU A 70 4.51 -3.93 -0.95
N THR A 71 4.59 -4.10 0.37
CA THR A 71 4.05 -5.31 1.02
C THR A 71 2.53 -5.28 1.00
N LEU A 72 1.90 -6.46 1.15
CA LEU A 72 0.44 -6.55 1.19
C LEU A 72 -0.16 -5.68 2.30
N ARG A 73 0.42 -5.72 3.52
CA ARG A 73 -0.02 -4.88 4.64
C ARG A 73 0.06 -3.38 4.33
N ALA A 74 1.16 -2.90 3.73
CA ALA A 74 1.31 -1.49 3.38
C ALA A 74 0.31 -1.07 2.28
N ALA A 75 0.08 -1.94 1.30
CA ALA A 75 -0.92 -1.73 0.25
C ALA A 75 -2.35 -1.65 0.80
N THR A 76 -2.73 -2.59 1.68
CA THR A 76 -4.02 -2.60 2.36
C THR A 76 -4.21 -1.38 3.24
N TYR A 77 -3.16 -0.95 3.95
CA TYR A 77 -3.21 0.24 4.78
C TYR A 77 -3.47 1.51 3.95
N LEU A 78 -2.77 1.68 2.83
CA LEU A 78 -3.00 2.80 1.91
C LEU A 78 -4.38 2.75 1.25
N ALA A 79 -4.85 1.58 0.84
CA ALA A 79 -6.18 1.44 0.25
C ALA A 79 -7.29 1.84 1.25
N LYS A 80 -7.16 1.42 2.52
CA LYS A 80 -8.08 1.82 3.59
C LYS A 80 -8.02 3.32 3.88
N ASP A 81 -6.83 3.91 3.97
CA ASP A 81 -6.68 5.36 4.15
C ASP A 81 -7.32 6.15 3.00
N ALA A 82 -7.21 5.65 1.77
CA ALA A 82 -7.82 6.25 0.60
C ALA A 82 -9.36 6.11 0.58
N ALA A 83 -9.91 5.09 1.25
CA ALA A 83 -11.35 4.83 1.33
C ALA A 83 -12.08 5.59 2.46
N VAL A 84 -11.38 6.02 3.50
CA VAL A 84 -11.97 6.76 4.65
C VAL A 84 -12.23 8.24 4.32
N ARG A 85 -12.13 8.64 3.05
CA ARG A 85 -12.16 10.04 2.62
C ARG A 85 -13.56 10.54 2.28
#